data_AF-A0ABD5SLF8-F1
#
_entry.id   AF-A0ABD5SLF8-F1
#
_cell.length_a   1.000
_cell.length_b   1.000
_cell.length_c   1.000
_cell.angle_alpha   90.00
_cell.angle_beta   90.00
_cell.angle_gamma   90.00
#
_symmetry.space_group_name_H-M   'P 1'
#
loop_
_entity.id
_entity.type
_entity.pdbx_description
1 polymer ?
#
loop_
_entity_poly.entity_id
_entity_poly.type
_entity_poly.pdbx_seq_one_letter_code
_entity_poly.pdbx_strand_id
1 'polypeptide(L)'
;MRNITVPALTHELSADADEPFDPDGGPWTSSGIAVSPGDVLHMDDGTPVLMTEEELHKAAASQADEPLSVDHPTDENGEYIYPPPSDNSPGKVTAAGYVDGGPNKRGVGYETSVHDPEIARGLHAENYEVSVHPRFDLGEADPDTGAYIAKNIEFRDLSIVTKGDSPSNTANWGASAELAAWANQTDIGAEIAASESADGAGDRESLVSSAVNGTLRALGLVPEDVDTADLAADGEQGLGSDESADTDTDTTNSGDDNQDTTMSNRDQQIKTLVDNHGFEADALEAMGDDQIATMHNGLIGGDDPDGEDETEQTDTETDDRENVVELDIGDHDSVDDYIAKQAEAAVASAQEETEREELIATISSKTDKDTEALSEWPIDALEDKASDLSSAAQLPGSTGRHTSTVVASHSGGDEDASAYGTGVEGN
;
A
#
# COMPACT_ATOMS: atom_id res chain seq x y z
N MET A 1 -6.17 -5.58 29.65
CA MET A 1 -4.74 -5.63 29.34
C MET A 1 -4.31 -7.04 28.99
N ARG A 2 -4.18 -7.26 27.69
CA ARG A 2 -3.62 -8.48 27.07
C ARG A 2 -2.28 -8.09 26.42
N ASN A 3 -1.42 -9.08 26.19
CA ASN A 3 -0.15 -8.88 25.47
C ASN A 3 -0.24 -9.69 24.17
N ILE A 4 0.30 -9.14 23.08
CA ILE A 4 0.67 -9.90 21.89
C ILE A 4 2.14 -9.56 21.59
N THR A 5 2.90 -10.53 21.10
CA THR A 5 4.16 -10.25 20.40
C THR A 5 3.89 -10.18 18.91
N VAL A 6 4.31 -9.08 18.28
CA VAL A 6 4.06 -8.79 16.87
C VAL A 6 5.35 -8.64 16.09
N PRO A 7 5.61 -9.42 15.03
CA PRO A 7 6.74 -9.15 14.18
C PRO A 7 6.51 -7.78 13.59
N ALA A 8 7.46 -6.89 13.79
CA ALA A 8 7.50 -5.72 12.96
C ALA A 8 7.91 -6.20 11.57
N LEU A 9 7.28 -5.70 10.51
CA LEU A 9 7.84 -5.84 9.17
C LEU A 9 9.14 -5.01 9.14
N THR A 10 10.20 -5.71 9.48
CA THR A 10 11.54 -5.18 9.67
C THR A 10 12.27 -5.35 8.37
N HIS A 11 12.18 -4.37 7.48
CA HIS A 11 12.89 -4.45 6.21
C HIS A 11 13.94 -3.35 6.13
N GLU A 12 15.17 -3.87 6.22
CA GLU A 12 16.46 -3.32 5.85
C GLU A 12 17.28 -2.61 6.95
N LEU A 13 18.56 -3.03 7.04
CA LEU A 13 19.62 -2.30 7.73
C LEU A 13 20.18 -1.28 6.75
N SER A 14 19.83 -0.01 6.89
CA SER A 14 20.41 1.10 6.15
C SER A 14 21.81 1.47 6.69
N ALA A 15 22.77 0.55 6.61
CA ALA A 15 24.17 0.97 6.54
C ALA A 15 24.52 1.11 5.06
N ASP A 16 23.98 2.14 4.40
CA ASP A 16 24.09 2.38 2.95
C ASP A 16 23.75 1.12 2.13
N ALA A 17 22.49 0.93 1.72
CA ALA A 17 22.01 -0.29 1.02
C ALA A 17 22.84 -0.71 -0.24
N ASP A 18 23.70 0.18 -0.75
CA ASP A 18 24.63 -0.05 -1.85
C ASP A 18 26.06 -0.48 -1.41
N GLU A 19 26.39 -0.43 -0.12
CA GLU A 19 27.70 -0.82 0.40
C GLU A 19 27.69 -2.25 0.96
N PRO A 20 28.73 -3.06 0.68
CA PRO A 20 28.84 -4.39 1.26
C PRO A 20 28.95 -4.27 2.78
N PHE A 21 28.16 -5.06 3.52
CA PHE A 21 28.20 -5.12 4.98
C PHE A 21 29.62 -5.08 5.56
N ASP A 22 29.96 -3.98 6.22
CA ASP A 22 31.21 -3.84 6.96
C ASP A 22 31.00 -4.26 8.43
N PRO A 23 31.51 -5.43 8.87
CA PRO A 23 31.38 -5.90 10.25
C PRO A 23 32.16 -5.05 11.27
N ASP A 24 33.05 -4.17 10.82
CA ASP A 24 33.81 -3.27 11.68
C ASP A 24 33.23 -1.83 11.67
N GLY A 25 32.20 -1.57 10.84
CA GLY A 25 31.66 -0.24 10.55
C GLY A 25 30.57 0.28 11.50
N GLY A 26 30.26 -0.44 12.58
CA GLY A 26 29.13 -0.11 13.47
C GLY A 26 29.21 1.30 14.10
N PRO A 27 28.08 1.81 14.63
CA PRO A 27 26.80 1.12 14.76
C PRO A 27 26.02 1.04 13.44
N TRP A 28 25.35 -0.09 13.21
CA TRP A 28 24.49 -0.30 12.04
C TRP A 28 23.08 0.18 12.34
N THR A 29 22.42 0.77 11.37
CA THR A 29 21.06 1.30 11.48
C THR A 29 20.08 0.39 10.78
N SER A 30 18.95 0.08 11.41
CA SER A 30 17.85 -0.67 10.80
C SER A 30 16.53 0.03 11.05
N SER A 31 15.73 0.16 10.00
CA SER A 31 14.43 0.78 10.06
C SER A 31 13.34 -0.15 9.51
N GLY A 32 12.09 0.17 9.80
CA GLY A 32 10.97 -0.59 9.28
C GLY A 32 9.63 -0.07 9.76
N ILE A 33 8.56 -0.76 9.34
CA ILE A 33 7.19 -0.50 9.79
C ILE A 33 6.75 -1.65 10.68
N ALA A 34 6.45 -1.31 11.92
CA ALA A 34 5.99 -2.24 12.95
C ALA A 34 4.62 -2.82 12.63
N VAL A 35 3.63 -1.94 12.45
CA VAL A 35 2.22 -2.28 12.29
C VAL A 35 1.58 -1.17 11.47
N SER A 36 0.72 -1.54 10.53
CA SER A 36 -0.03 -0.62 9.69
C SER A 36 -1.52 -0.62 10.05
N PRO A 37 -2.25 0.47 9.76
CA PRO A 37 -3.70 0.47 9.88
C PRO A 37 -4.34 -0.63 9.04
N GLY A 38 -5.33 -1.31 9.61
CA GLY A 38 -6.02 -2.41 8.94
C GLY A 38 -5.38 -3.77 9.14
N ASP A 39 -4.18 -3.84 9.75
CA ASP A 39 -3.55 -5.11 10.06
C ASP A 39 -4.38 -5.89 11.10
N VAL A 40 -4.60 -7.17 10.81
CA VAL A 40 -5.25 -8.10 11.73
C VAL A 40 -4.22 -9.06 12.29
N LEU A 41 -3.96 -8.89 13.59
CA LEU A 41 -2.98 -9.67 14.34
C LEU A 41 -3.69 -10.73 15.17
N HIS A 42 -3.02 -11.84 15.44
CA HIS A 42 -3.58 -12.92 16.23
C HIS A 42 -2.93 -12.98 17.62
N MET A 43 -3.77 -13.08 18.65
CA MET A 43 -3.35 -13.40 20.01
C MET A 43 -2.82 -14.84 20.10
N ASP A 44 -2.14 -15.16 21.20
CA ASP A 44 -1.70 -16.54 21.52
C ASP A 44 -2.85 -17.55 21.56
N ASP A 45 -4.08 -17.09 21.84
CA ASP A 45 -5.31 -17.91 21.83
C ASP A 45 -6.02 -17.94 20.47
N GLY A 46 -5.42 -17.34 19.44
CA GLY A 46 -5.97 -17.23 18.08
C GLY A 46 -6.99 -16.10 17.91
N THR A 47 -7.29 -15.30 18.95
CA THR A 47 -8.23 -14.17 18.82
C THR A 47 -7.70 -13.14 17.82
N PRO A 48 -8.45 -12.79 16.76
CA PRO A 48 -8.06 -11.76 15.80
C PRO A 48 -8.28 -10.36 16.38
N VAL A 49 -7.30 -9.48 16.15
CA VAL A 49 -7.25 -8.12 16.68
C VAL A 49 -6.92 -7.14 15.57
N LEU A 50 -7.79 -6.17 15.33
CA LEU A 50 -7.64 -5.13 14.32
C LEU A 50 -6.88 -3.92 14.89
N MET A 51 -5.83 -3.51 14.19
CA MET A 51 -5.03 -2.33 14.50
C MET A 51 -5.53 -1.12 13.71
N THR A 52 -6.17 -0.17 14.38
CA THR A 52 -6.76 1.00 13.72
C THR A 52 -5.78 2.17 13.66
N GLU A 53 -5.89 2.98 12.61
CA GLU A 53 -5.08 4.19 12.42
C GLU A 53 -5.08 5.11 13.65
N GLU A 54 -6.28 5.38 14.20
CA GLU A 54 -6.43 6.29 15.34
C GLU A 54 -5.63 5.82 16.57
N GLU A 55 -5.64 4.52 16.86
CA GLU A 55 -4.97 3.96 18.04
C GLU A 55 -3.47 3.80 17.82
N LEU A 56 -3.05 3.46 16.58
CA LEU A 56 -1.64 3.41 16.21
C LEU A 56 -0.99 4.81 16.29
N HIS A 57 -1.67 5.85 15.85
CA HIS A 57 -1.16 7.22 15.90
C HIS A 57 -0.92 7.71 17.34
N LYS A 58 -1.77 7.27 18.29
CA LYS A 58 -1.59 7.55 19.72
C LYS A 58 -0.41 6.78 20.32
N ALA A 59 -0.19 5.56 19.84
CA ALA A 59 0.82 4.65 20.37
C ALA A 59 2.22 4.89 19.80
N ALA A 60 2.34 5.43 18.60
CA ALA A 60 3.59 5.45 17.84
C ALA A 60 4.77 6.13 18.58
N ALA A 61 4.50 7.18 19.36
CA ALA A 61 5.52 7.89 20.13
C ALA A 61 6.00 7.14 21.39
N SER A 62 5.34 6.04 21.78
CA SER A 62 5.67 5.31 23.02
C SER A 62 6.96 4.48 22.96
N GLN A 63 7.56 4.32 21.77
CA GLN A 63 8.68 3.39 21.54
C GLN A 63 10.06 4.04 21.43
N ALA A 64 10.15 5.37 21.35
CA ALA A 64 11.42 6.06 21.14
C ALA A 64 12.35 5.96 22.37
N ASP A 65 13.67 5.89 22.13
CA ASP A 65 14.74 5.82 23.13
C ASP A 65 14.79 4.56 24.02
N GLU A 66 13.97 3.54 23.75
CA GLU A 66 14.01 2.27 24.49
C GLU A 66 15.20 1.38 24.04
N PRO A 67 15.78 0.55 24.93
CA PRO A 67 16.82 -0.40 24.55
C PRO A 67 16.25 -1.54 23.70
N LEU A 68 17.03 -2.04 22.74
CA LEU A 68 16.68 -3.27 22.05
C LEU A 68 16.84 -4.47 22.98
N SER A 69 16.05 -5.51 22.75
CA SER A 69 16.23 -6.81 23.41
C SER A 69 16.49 -7.91 22.39
N VAL A 70 17.07 -9.03 22.82
CA VAL A 70 17.16 -10.27 22.04
C VAL A 70 16.29 -11.29 22.73
N ASP A 71 15.42 -12.00 21.99
CA ASP A 71 14.58 -13.11 22.47
C ASP A 71 14.06 -12.88 23.90
N HIS A 72 13.39 -11.74 24.07
CA HIS A 72 12.83 -11.20 25.30
C HIS A 72 13.08 -12.00 26.59
N PRO A 73 13.88 -11.47 27.54
CA PRO A 73 14.22 -12.23 28.73
C PRO A 73 12.96 -12.56 29.52
N THR A 74 12.81 -13.83 29.86
CA THR A 74 11.76 -14.31 30.76
C THR A 74 12.31 -14.50 32.16
N ASP A 75 11.45 -14.27 33.16
CA ASP A 75 11.76 -14.56 34.55
C ASP A 75 11.72 -16.07 34.84
N GLU A 76 11.92 -16.45 36.10
CA GLU A 76 11.89 -17.86 36.52
C GLU A 76 10.52 -18.56 36.31
N ASN A 77 9.46 -17.80 36.07
CA ASN A 77 8.10 -18.29 35.82
C ASN A 77 7.77 -18.31 34.31
N GLY A 78 8.70 -17.88 33.44
CA GLY A 78 8.44 -17.73 32.01
C GLY A 78 7.70 -16.44 31.67
N GLU A 79 7.53 -15.50 32.62
CA GLU A 79 6.93 -14.20 32.35
C GLU A 79 7.98 -13.24 31.78
N TYR A 80 7.62 -12.53 30.72
CA TYR A 80 8.51 -11.53 30.12
C TYR A 80 8.85 -10.40 31.09
N ILE A 81 10.15 -10.07 31.18
CA ILE A 81 10.68 -9.00 32.02
C ILE A 81 10.67 -7.69 31.24
N TYR A 82 10.05 -6.66 31.82
CA TYR A 82 9.95 -5.33 31.23
C TYR A 82 10.31 -4.21 32.22
N PRO A 83 11.09 -3.20 31.80
CA PRO A 83 11.87 -3.17 30.57
C PRO A 83 12.97 -4.25 30.58
N PRO A 84 13.47 -4.69 29.42
CA PRO A 84 14.57 -5.63 29.34
C PRO A 84 15.83 -5.04 30.02
N PRO A 85 16.68 -5.85 30.67
CA PRO A 85 17.92 -5.38 31.27
C PRO A 85 18.84 -4.73 30.23
N SER A 86 19.23 -3.47 30.43
CA SER A 86 20.01 -2.67 29.47
C SER A 86 21.46 -3.12 29.31
N ASP A 87 22.02 -3.85 30.28
CA ASP A 87 23.45 -4.14 30.36
C ASP A 87 23.99 -5.03 29.23
N ASN A 88 23.10 -5.72 28.50
CA ASN A 88 23.43 -6.57 27.33
C ASN A 88 22.53 -6.27 26.13
N SER A 89 21.96 -5.07 26.06
CA SER A 89 21.15 -4.69 24.91
C SER A 89 22.01 -4.66 23.64
N PRO A 90 21.59 -5.27 22.51
CA PRO A 90 22.36 -5.28 21.27
C PRO A 90 22.30 -3.95 20.50
N GLY A 91 21.49 -2.99 20.98
CA GLY A 91 21.20 -1.76 20.29
C GLY A 91 20.21 -0.86 21.02
N LYS A 92 19.64 0.12 20.33
CA LYS A 92 18.56 0.98 20.87
C LYS A 92 17.63 1.42 19.76
N VAL A 93 16.41 1.80 20.11
CA VAL A 93 15.50 2.51 19.21
C VAL A 93 15.95 3.96 19.11
N THR A 94 16.41 4.41 17.94
CA THR A 94 16.87 5.78 17.69
C THR A 94 15.73 6.72 17.32
N ALA A 95 14.69 6.21 16.67
CA ALA A 95 13.48 6.93 16.35
C ALA A 95 12.29 5.97 16.33
N ALA A 96 11.11 6.45 16.71
CA ALA A 96 9.85 5.74 16.53
C ALA A 96 8.73 6.77 16.37
N GLY A 97 7.80 6.53 15.45
CA GLY A 97 6.75 7.49 15.15
C GLY A 97 5.76 6.97 14.14
N TYR A 98 4.67 7.72 13.96
CA TYR A 98 3.71 7.39 12.91
C TYR A 98 4.21 8.00 11.61
N VAL A 99 4.30 7.17 10.58
CA VAL A 99 4.69 7.56 9.23
C VAL A 99 3.41 7.69 8.41
N ASP A 100 3.24 8.82 7.72
CA ASP A 100 2.11 9.10 6.83
C ASP A 100 2.63 9.46 5.44
N GLY A 101 3.08 8.43 4.71
CA GLY A 101 3.64 8.55 3.37
C GLY A 101 2.59 8.50 2.24
N GLY A 102 1.29 8.56 2.56
CA GLY A 102 0.19 8.40 1.60
C GLY A 102 -0.76 7.23 1.91
N PRO A 103 -1.80 6.99 1.09
CA PRO A 103 -2.92 6.09 1.42
C PRO A 103 -2.53 4.64 1.71
N ASN A 104 -1.50 4.10 1.05
CA ASN A 104 -0.98 2.75 1.28
C ASN A 104 0.38 2.75 1.97
N LYS A 105 0.75 3.89 2.58
CA LYS A 105 2.08 4.19 3.13
C LYS A 105 2.03 4.73 4.56
N ARG A 106 1.11 4.20 5.36
CA ARG A 106 0.92 4.59 6.76
C ARG A 106 1.19 3.46 7.72
N GLY A 107 1.83 3.78 8.84
CA GLY A 107 2.09 2.81 9.90
C GLY A 107 3.00 3.34 10.99
N VAL A 108 3.20 2.53 12.02
CA VAL A 108 4.15 2.82 13.09
C VAL A 108 5.54 2.48 12.58
N GLY A 109 6.32 3.48 12.24
CA GLY A 109 7.71 3.33 11.84
C GLY A 109 8.67 3.33 13.02
N TYR A 110 9.81 2.68 12.85
CA TYR A 110 10.91 2.76 13.79
C TYR A 110 12.25 2.80 13.07
N GLU A 111 13.25 3.30 13.78
CA GLU A 111 14.66 3.21 13.46
C GLU A 111 15.42 2.73 14.69
N THR A 112 16.38 1.86 14.48
CA THR A 112 17.18 1.24 15.52
C THR A 112 18.66 1.31 15.18
N SER A 113 19.50 1.43 16.20
CA SER A 113 20.94 1.37 16.11
C SER A 113 21.45 0.12 16.80
N VAL A 114 22.05 -0.79 16.05
CA VAL A 114 22.61 -2.07 16.50
C VAL A 114 24.13 -1.94 16.59
N HIS A 115 24.73 -2.40 17.68
CA HIS A 115 26.19 -2.39 17.87
C HIS A 115 26.79 -3.78 17.99
N ASP A 116 25.97 -4.84 18.07
CA ASP A 116 26.45 -6.22 17.98
C ASP A 116 26.60 -6.64 16.50
N PRO A 117 27.82 -6.96 16.03
CA PRO A 117 28.08 -7.30 14.63
C PRO A 117 27.48 -8.65 14.19
N GLU A 118 27.24 -9.59 15.11
CA GLU A 118 26.60 -10.87 14.77
C GLU A 118 25.10 -10.66 14.53
N ILE A 119 24.48 -9.84 15.38
CA ILE A 119 23.07 -9.48 15.24
C ILE A 119 22.85 -8.60 14.02
N ALA A 120 23.69 -7.58 13.80
CA ALA A 120 23.61 -6.74 12.59
C ALA A 120 23.79 -7.59 11.33
N ARG A 121 24.72 -8.55 11.32
CA ARG A 121 24.86 -9.50 10.20
C ARG A 121 23.62 -10.36 10.03
N GLY A 122 23.01 -10.83 11.12
CA GLY A 122 21.82 -11.67 11.07
C GLY A 122 20.60 -10.91 10.55
N LEU A 123 20.39 -9.67 10.98
CA LEU A 123 19.37 -8.76 10.44
C LEU A 123 19.63 -8.47 8.95
N HIS A 124 20.88 -8.17 8.54
CA HIS A 124 21.23 -7.91 7.13
C HIS A 124 20.98 -9.15 6.26
N ALA A 125 21.31 -10.34 6.77
CA ALA A 125 21.13 -11.59 6.05
C ALA A 125 19.69 -12.14 6.18
N GLU A 126 18.75 -11.36 6.73
CA GLU A 126 17.36 -11.74 6.99
C GLU A 126 17.21 -13.04 7.80
N ASN A 127 18.14 -13.34 8.70
CA ASN A 127 17.99 -14.42 9.67
C ASN A 127 17.30 -13.95 10.96
N TYR A 128 17.34 -12.64 11.21
CA TYR A 128 16.62 -12.00 12.31
C TYR A 128 15.63 -10.96 11.76
N GLU A 129 14.60 -10.69 12.54
CA GLU A 129 13.65 -9.59 12.36
C GLU A 129 13.49 -8.84 13.68
N VAL A 130 13.06 -7.58 13.63
CA VAL A 130 12.62 -6.84 14.81
C VAL A 130 11.13 -7.10 15.02
N SER A 131 10.72 -7.16 16.27
CA SER A 131 9.37 -7.46 16.69
C SER A 131 8.95 -6.45 17.74
N VAL A 132 7.73 -5.93 17.61
CA VAL A 132 7.10 -5.01 18.55
C VAL A 132 6.24 -5.76 19.54
N HIS A 133 6.19 -5.28 20.78
CA HIS A 133 5.32 -5.84 21.82
C HIS A 133 4.20 -4.87 22.20
N PRO A 134 3.07 -4.87 21.48
CA PRO A 134 1.94 -4.05 21.84
C PRO A 134 1.19 -4.63 23.04
N ARG A 135 0.80 -3.73 23.93
CA ARG A 135 -0.25 -3.93 24.92
C ARG A 135 -1.47 -3.16 24.52
N PHE A 136 -2.64 -3.77 24.72
CA PHE A 136 -3.90 -3.11 24.41
C PHE A 136 -5.04 -3.76 25.22
N ASP A 137 -6.19 -3.10 25.16
CA ASP A 137 -7.49 -3.61 25.56
C ASP A 137 -8.29 -4.00 24.32
N LEU A 138 -9.09 -5.07 24.43
CA LEU A 138 -10.02 -5.44 23.36
C LEU A 138 -11.24 -4.53 23.41
N GLY A 139 -11.50 -3.87 22.30
CA GLY A 139 -12.70 -3.11 22.03
C GLY A 139 -13.86 -3.99 21.57
N GLU A 140 -14.76 -3.38 20.82
CA GLU A 140 -15.85 -4.10 20.14
C GLU A 140 -15.29 -4.81 18.90
N ALA A 141 -15.98 -5.86 18.46
CA ALA A 141 -15.66 -6.50 17.20
C ALA A 141 -16.02 -5.55 16.05
N ASP A 142 -15.08 -5.39 15.13
CA ASP A 142 -15.29 -4.68 13.89
C ASP A 142 -16.29 -5.47 13.02
N PRO A 143 -17.35 -4.83 12.49
CA PRO A 143 -18.40 -5.54 11.76
C PRO A 143 -17.94 -6.12 10.43
N ASP A 144 -16.92 -5.53 9.81
CA ASP A 144 -16.44 -5.91 8.47
C ASP A 144 -15.46 -7.09 8.55
N THR A 145 -14.51 -7.03 9.48
CA THR A 145 -13.45 -8.03 9.65
C THR A 145 -13.78 -9.11 10.69
N GLY A 146 -14.73 -8.85 11.59
CA GLY A 146 -15.01 -9.69 12.76
C GLY A 146 -13.92 -9.68 13.83
N ALA A 147 -12.83 -8.92 13.62
CA ALA A 147 -11.71 -8.81 14.54
C ALA A 147 -12.00 -7.81 15.66
N TYR A 148 -11.44 -8.02 16.85
CA TYR A 148 -11.61 -7.07 17.95
C TYR A 148 -10.73 -5.84 17.74
N ILE A 149 -11.30 -4.64 17.83
CA ILE A 149 -10.53 -3.39 17.70
C ILE A 149 -9.56 -3.28 18.90
N ALA A 150 -8.26 -3.18 18.65
CA ALA A 150 -7.28 -2.85 19.68
C ALA A 150 -7.49 -1.42 20.17
N LYS A 151 -7.54 -1.21 21.49
CA LYS A 151 -7.67 0.10 22.14
C LYS A 151 -6.58 0.32 23.16
N ASN A 152 -6.22 1.58 23.41
CA ASN A 152 -5.17 1.98 24.33
C ASN A 152 -3.86 1.25 24.02
N ILE A 153 -3.46 1.26 22.75
CA ILE A 153 -2.24 0.59 22.31
C ILE A 153 -1.04 1.28 22.98
N GLU A 154 -0.18 0.48 23.61
CA GLU A 154 1.09 0.89 24.20
C GLU A 154 2.16 -0.07 23.68
N PHE A 155 3.15 0.44 22.97
CA PHE A 155 4.27 -0.38 22.55
C PHE A 155 5.31 -0.40 23.66
N ARG A 156 5.62 -1.59 24.16
CA ARG A 156 6.53 -1.71 25.31
C ARG A 156 7.98 -1.54 24.92
N ASP A 157 8.39 -2.26 23.88
CA ASP A 157 9.75 -2.28 23.37
C ASP A 157 9.84 -2.93 21.97
N LEU A 158 11.07 -2.96 21.46
CA LEU A 158 11.48 -3.65 20.24
C LEU A 158 12.44 -4.79 20.61
N SER A 159 12.18 -5.98 20.08
CA SER A 159 13.01 -7.15 20.26
C SER A 159 13.49 -7.70 18.93
N ILE A 160 14.75 -8.11 18.87
CA ILE A 160 15.30 -8.87 17.77
C ILE A 160 14.99 -10.34 18.03
N VAL A 161 14.33 -10.97 17.06
CA VAL A 161 13.90 -12.37 17.10
C VAL A 161 14.37 -13.08 15.84
N THR A 162 14.47 -14.41 15.90
CA THR A 162 14.70 -15.22 14.70
C THR A 162 13.55 -15.01 13.71
N LYS A 163 13.87 -14.87 12.42
CA LYS A 163 12.86 -14.74 11.38
C LYS A 163 11.90 -15.92 11.42
N GLY A 164 10.60 -15.64 11.52
CA GLY A 164 9.59 -16.69 11.65
C GLY A 164 9.21 -17.07 13.09
N ASP A 165 10.02 -16.70 14.09
CA ASP A 165 9.75 -17.01 15.50
C ASP A 165 8.87 -15.94 16.17
N SER A 166 8.59 -14.83 15.51
CA SER A 166 7.63 -13.88 16.04
C SER A 166 6.20 -14.45 15.99
N PRO A 167 5.44 -14.45 17.11
CA PRO A 167 4.09 -15.01 17.19
C PRO A 167 3.07 -14.53 16.14
N SER A 168 3.25 -13.35 15.53
CA SER A 168 2.39 -12.91 14.40
C SER A 168 2.94 -13.16 13.01
N ASN A 169 3.80 -14.15 12.83
CA ASN A 169 3.95 -14.76 11.50
C ASN A 169 2.63 -15.38 10.96
N THR A 170 1.55 -15.35 11.75
CA THR A 170 0.16 -15.68 11.40
C THR A 170 -0.71 -14.45 11.13
N ALA A 171 -0.17 -13.23 11.12
CA ALA A 171 -0.94 -12.03 10.86
C ALA A 171 -1.37 -11.94 9.39
N ASN A 172 -2.57 -11.40 9.19
CA ASN A 172 -3.05 -11.01 7.87
C ASN A 172 -2.67 -9.54 7.67
N TRP A 173 -1.54 -9.37 6.99
CA TRP A 173 -0.94 -8.09 6.64
C TRP A 173 -1.78 -7.46 5.51
N GLY A 174 -2.52 -6.39 5.82
CA GLY A 174 -3.33 -5.67 4.85
C GLY A 174 -2.45 -4.84 3.92
N ALA A 175 -2.57 -3.51 4.00
CA ALA A 175 -1.75 -2.57 3.22
C ALA A 175 -0.24 -2.62 3.54
N SER A 176 0.14 -3.34 4.61
CA SER A 176 1.51 -3.48 5.13
C SER A 176 2.48 -4.17 4.17
N ALA A 177 2.02 -5.01 3.24
CA ALA A 177 2.89 -5.65 2.23
C ALA A 177 3.43 -4.66 1.18
N GLU A 178 2.61 -3.71 0.72
CA GLU A 178 3.04 -2.64 -0.20
C GLU A 178 3.94 -1.62 0.51
N LEU A 179 3.65 -1.37 1.78
CA LEU A 179 4.45 -0.52 2.66
C LEU A 179 5.88 -1.01 2.85
N ALA A 180 6.06 -2.32 2.97
CA ALA A 180 7.38 -2.92 3.11
C ALA A 180 8.26 -2.61 1.89
N ALA A 181 7.70 -2.62 0.67
CA ALA A 181 8.45 -2.28 -0.54
C ALA A 181 8.80 -0.77 -0.62
N TRP A 182 7.95 0.10 -0.08
CA TRP A 182 8.22 1.54 -0.01
C TRP A 182 9.25 1.91 1.06
N ALA A 183 9.21 1.24 2.21
CA ALA A 183 10.17 1.45 3.29
C ALA A 183 11.62 1.16 2.85
N ASN A 184 11.82 0.22 1.91
CA ASN A 184 13.14 -0.06 1.32
C ASN A 184 13.73 1.14 0.54
N GLN A 185 12.88 2.03 0.03
CA GLN A 185 13.32 3.15 -0.82
C GLN A 185 13.34 4.48 -0.06
N THR A 186 12.95 4.48 1.21
CA THR A 186 12.68 5.70 1.97
C THR A 186 13.46 5.71 3.29
N ASP A 187 14.04 6.85 3.61
CA ASP A 187 14.63 7.09 4.94
C ASP A 187 13.51 7.29 5.98
N ILE A 188 13.10 6.19 6.61
CA ILE A 188 12.05 6.19 7.64
C ILE A 188 12.41 7.11 8.82
N GLY A 189 13.69 7.22 9.17
CA GLY A 189 14.15 8.15 10.20
C GLY A 189 13.85 9.60 9.83
N ALA A 190 14.07 9.98 8.58
CA ALA A 190 13.72 11.29 8.06
C ALA A 190 12.20 11.53 8.02
N GLU A 191 11.40 10.53 7.65
CA GLU A 191 9.93 10.63 7.64
C GLU A 191 9.36 10.80 9.06
N ILE A 192 9.89 10.07 10.04
CA ILE A 192 9.53 10.24 11.46
C ILE A 192 9.92 11.65 11.94
N ALA A 193 11.13 12.11 11.63
CA ALA A 193 11.57 13.46 12.02
C ALA A 193 10.74 14.58 11.36
N ALA A 194 10.28 14.36 10.12
CA ALA A 194 9.41 15.27 9.41
C ALA A 194 8.01 15.35 10.04
N SER A 195 7.44 14.22 10.47
CA SER A 195 6.12 14.21 11.10
C SER A 195 6.12 14.89 12.48
N GLU A 196 7.13 14.67 13.32
CA GLU A 196 7.27 15.36 14.62
C GLU A 196 7.40 16.88 14.49
N SER A 197 8.04 17.35 13.42
CA SER A 197 8.23 18.77 13.14
C SER A 197 6.91 19.49 12.77
N ALA A 198 5.90 18.75 12.29
CA ALA A 198 4.60 19.29 11.91
C ALA A 198 3.71 19.62 13.13
N ASP A 199 3.89 18.93 14.26
CA ASP A 199 3.04 19.03 15.45
C ASP A 199 3.52 20.08 16.49
N GLY A 200 4.71 20.66 16.30
CA GLY A 200 5.39 21.53 17.27
C GLY A 200 4.89 22.99 17.39
N ALA A 201 3.93 23.44 16.59
CA ALA A 201 3.37 24.79 16.70
C ALA A 201 1.88 24.80 16.36
N GLY A 202 1.06 25.33 17.26
CA GLY A 202 -0.40 25.31 17.21
C GLY A 202 -1.05 26.15 16.10
N ASP A 203 -0.72 25.88 14.85
CA ASP A 203 -1.41 26.39 13.68
C ASP A 203 -2.05 25.21 12.94
N ARG A 204 -3.38 25.10 13.04
CA ARG A 204 -4.17 24.18 12.20
C ARG A 204 -3.96 24.44 10.70
N GLU A 205 -3.54 25.65 10.34
CA GLU A 205 -3.10 25.99 8.98
C GLU A 205 -1.78 25.30 8.60
N SER A 206 -0.90 25.00 9.56
CA SER A 206 0.35 24.23 9.34
C SER A 206 0.07 22.77 8.99
N LEU A 207 -0.86 22.12 9.71
CA LEU A 207 -1.24 20.73 9.41
C LEU A 207 -1.98 20.61 8.09
N VAL A 208 -2.90 21.53 7.79
CA VAL A 208 -3.57 21.56 6.48
C VAL A 208 -2.57 21.90 5.38
N SER A 209 -1.63 22.82 5.61
CA SER A 209 -0.61 23.16 4.62
C SER A 209 0.45 22.07 4.46
N SER A 210 0.76 21.29 5.50
CA SER A 210 1.66 20.13 5.44
C SER A 210 0.99 18.96 4.74
N ALA A 211 -0.27 18.63 5.08
CA ALA A 211 -1.04 17.61 4.37
C ALA A 211 -1.29 18.01 2.90
N VAL A 212 -1.62 19.28 2.63
CA VAL A 212 -1.79 19.79 1.27
C VAL A 212 -0.45 19.81 0.53
N ASN A 213 0.66 20.26 1.14
CA ASN A 213 1.97 20.22 0.47
C ASN A 213 2.51 18.80 0.29
N GLY A 214 2.25 17.89 1.23
CA GLY A 214 2.59 16.48 1.12
C GLY A 214 1.80 15.82 0.01
N THR A 215 0.50 16.09 -0.08
CA THR A 215 -0.35 15.63 -1.19
C THR A 215 0.07 16.27 -2.51
N LEU A 216 0.34 17.58 -2.55
CA LEU A 216 0.80 18.27 -3.76
C LEU A 216 2.20 17.81 -4.18
N ARG A 217 3.09 17.46 -3.26
CA ARG A 217 4.41 16.91 -3.55
C ARG A 217 4.32 15.46 -4.02
N ALA A 218 3.47 14.65 -3.40
CA ALA A 218 3.14 13.29 -3.86
C ALA A 218 2.48 13.29 -5.24
N LEU A 219 1.76 14.37 -5.58
CA LEU A 219 1.17 14.61 -6.91
C LEU A 219 2.11 15.36 -7.87
N GLY A 220 3.36 15.66 -7.47
CA GLY A 220 4.35 16.35 -8.33
C GLY A 220 4.02 17.81 -8.67
N LEU A 221 3.08 18.44 -7.97
CA LEU A 221 2.58 19.79 -8.21
C LEU A 221 3.43 20.90 -7.57
N VAL A 222 4.41 20.54 -6.72
CA VAL A 222 5.35 21.50 -6.11
C VAL A 222 6.79 21.11 -6.49
N PRO A 223 7.54 21.98 -7.20
CA PRO A 223 8.94 21.71 -7.54
C PRO A 223 9.84 21.69 -6.30
N GLU A 224 10.84 20.79 -6.27
CA GLU A 224 11.66 20.50 -5.08
C GLU A 224 12.48 21.67 -4.50
N ASP A 225 12.64 22.78 -5.24
CA ASP A 225 13.57 23.87 -4.90
C ASP A 225 12.92 25.17 -4.36
N VAL A 226 11.67 25.15 -3.90
CA VAL A 226 11.00 26.39 -3.43
C VAL A 226 11.04 26.52 -1.91
N ASP A 227 11.87 27.44 -1.44
CA ASP A 227 11.96 27.88 -0.04
C ASP A 227 10.62 28.56 0.38
N THR A 228 9.84 27.91 1.24
CA THR A 228 8.42 28.23 1.52
C THR A 228 8.20 29.47 2.39
N ALA A 229 9.26 30.22 2.73
CA ALA A 229 9.18 31.37 3.62
C ALA A 229 8.53 32.63 3.01
N ASP A 230 8.20 32.66 1.71
CA ASP A 230 7.83 33.90 0.99
C ASP A 230 6.42 33.93 0.38
N LEU A 231 5.57 32.91 0.64
CA LEU A 231 4.23 32.81 0.01
C LEU A 231 3.05 33.31 0.88
N ALA A 232 3.29 33.84 2.08
CA ALA A 232 2.24 34.34 2.97
C ALA A 232 1.91 35.83 2.72
N ALA A 233 1.53 36.23 1.51
CA ALA A 233 0.95 37.55 1.25
C ALA A 233 0.28 37.68 -0.14
N ASP A 234 -0.96 37.18 -0.31
CA ASP A 234 -2.07 38.02 -0.80
C ASP A 234 -3.40 37.25 -0.71
N GLY A 235 -4.45 37.94 -0.27
CA GLY A 235 -5.73 37.35 0.09
C GLY A 235 -6.84 37.48 -0.97
N GLU A 236 -7.92 36.76 -0.66
CA GLU A 236 -9.34 37.02 -0.97
C GLU A 236 -9.74 37.48 -2.38
N GLN A 237 -10.55 36.67 -3.08
CA GLN A 237 -11.93 36.91 -3.58
C GLN A 237 -12.44 35.53 -4.09
N GLY A 238 -13.70 35.09 -4.08
CA GLY A 238 -15.01 35.68 -3.86
C GLY A 238 -16.05 34.78 -4.56
N LEU A 239 -17.05 34.34 -3.80
CA LEU A 239 -18.39 33.79 -4.15
C LEU A 239 -18.76 33.47 -5.62
N GLY A 240 -19.38 32.30 -5.82
CA GLY A 240 -20.24 32.01 -6.97
C GLY A 240 -21.06 30.73 -6.80
N SER A 241 -22.34 30.90 -6.46
CA SER A 241 -23.39 29.87 -6.41
C SER A 241 -24.20 29.84 -7.73
N ASP A 242 -24.46 28.66 -8.28
CA ASP A 242 -25.49 28.34 -9.32
C ASP A 242 -25.65 26.79 -9.27
N GLU A 243 -26.77 26.15 -8.94
CA GLU A 243 -28.16 26.19 -9.43
C GLU A 243 -28.40 25.42 -10.75
N SER A 244 -29.03 24.24 -10.60
CA SER A 244 -29.90 23.48 -11.52
C SER A 244 -29.34 22.74 -12.74
N ALA A 245 -29.58 21.43 -12.80
CA ALA A 245 -30.22 20.78 -13.97
C ALA A 245 -30.83 19.41 -13.59
N ASP A 246 -32.16 19.32 -13.72
CA ASP A 246 -32.95 18.11 -13.87
C ASP A 246 -32.44 17.23 -15.02
N THR A 247 -32.31 15.93 -14.78
CA THR A 247 -32.49 14.92 -15.82
C THR A 247 -33.36 13.78 -15.33
N ASP A 248 -34.63 13.88 -15.72
CA ASP A 248 -35.56 12.76 -15.87
C ASP A 248 -34.94 11.65 -16.74
N THR A 249 -34.86 10.43 -16.19
CA THR A 249 -34.86 9.21 -17.01
C THR A 249 -35.87 8.23 -16.46
N ASP A 250 -37.09 8.36 -16.99
CA ASP A 250 -38.13 7.36 -17.03
C ASP A 250 -37.68 6.22 -17.97
N THR A 251 -37.49 5.01 -17.45
CA THR A 251 -37.56 3.78 -18.25
C THR A 251 -38.18 2.66 -17.43
N THR A 252 -39.35 2.25 -17.89
CA THR A 252 -40.23 1.22 -17.36
C THR A 252 -39.68 -0.21 -17.51
N ASN A 253 -39.83 -0.98 -16.43
CA ASN A 253 -40.54 -2.27 -16.32
C ASN A 253 -40.22 -3.41 -17.33
N SER A 254 -39.79 -4.57 -16.80
CA SER A 254 -40.47 -5.90 -16.89
C SER A 254 -39.44 -7.03 -16.89
N GLY A 255 -39.62 -8.06 -16.05
CA GLY A 255 -38.99 -9.36 -16.31
C GLY A 255 -38.66 -10.21 -15.08
N ASP A 256 -39.67 -10.55 -14.29
CA ASP A 256 -39.65 -11.69 -13.38
C ASP A 256 -39.54 -12.98 -14.21
N ASP A 257 -38.33 -13.50 -14.39
CA ASP A 257 -38.04 -14.80 -14.98
C ASP A 257 -37.28 -15.66 -13.96
N ASN A 258 -38.08 -16.36 -13.16
CA ASN A 258 -37.67 -17.43 -12.28
C ASN A 258 -37.20 -18.64 -13.12
N GLN A 259 -35.96 -18.60 -13.59
CA GLN A 259 -35.29 -19.77 -14.16
C GLN A 259 -34.58 -20.52 -13.03
N ASP A 260 -35.22 -21.60 -12.60
CA ASP A 260 -34.61 -22.70 -11.86
C ASP A 260 -33.58 -23.39 -12.76
N THR A 261 -32.41 -22.78 -12.90
CA THR A 261 -31.21 -23.41 -13.43
C THR A 261 -30.46 -23.96 -12.23
N THR A 262 -30.55 -25.27 -12.03
CA THR A 262 -29.55 -26.00 -11.25
C THR A 262 -28.18 -25.70 -11.85
N MET A 263 -27.48 -24.73 -11.26
CA MET A 263 -26.08 -24.42 -11.57
C MET A 263 -25.27 -25.68 -11.39
N SER A 264 -24.33 -25.94 -12.29
CA SER A 264 -23.42 -27.06 -12.10
C SER A 264 -22.57 -26.82 -10.85
N ASN A 265 -22.08 -27.89 -10.23
CA ASN A 265 -21.20 -27.76 -9.05
C ASN A 265 -19.97 -26.88 -9.37
N ARG A 266 -19.49 -26.91 -10.62
CA ARG A 266 -18.42 -26.04 -11.12
C ARG A 266 -18.84 -24.57 -11.10
N ASP A 267 -20.02 -24.23 -11.62
CA ASP A 267 -20.49 -22.84 -11.65
C ASP A 267 -20.70 -22.29 -10.24
N GLN A 268 -21.15 -23.13 -9.31
CA GLN A 268 -21.24 -22.77 -7.89
C GLN A 268 -19.86 -22.51 -7.29
N GLN A 269 -18.87 -23.35 -7.55
CA GLN A 269 -17.51 -23.16 -7.04
C GLN A 269 -16.83 -21.92 -7.63
N ILE A 270 -16.96 -21.69 -8.94
CA ILE A 270 -16.44 -20.49 -9.60
C ILE A 270 -17.11 -19.26 -8.99
N LYS A 271 -18.44 -19.27 -8.86
CA LYS A 271 -19.19 -18.18 -8.26
C LYS A 271 -18.71 -17.88 -6.83
N THR A 272 -18.53 -18.89 -5.99
CA THR A 272 -18.01 -18.69 -4.63
C THR A 272 -16.60 -18.08 -4.63
N LEU A 273 -15.72 -18.51 -5.54
CA LEU A 273 -14.36 -17.97 -5.66
C LEU A 273 -14.37 -16.51 -6.16
N VAL A 274 -15.23 -16.18 -7.13
CA VAL A 274 -15.38 -14.82 -7.64
C VAL A 274 -15.98 -13.91 -6.57
N ASP A 275 -17.12 -14.31 -6.00
CA ASP A 275 -17.91 -13.49 -5.08
C ASP A 275 -17.19 -13.28 -3.74
N ASN A 276 -16.50 -14.29 -3.21
CA ASN A 276 -15.89 -14.21 -1.86
C ASN A 276 -14.38 -13.93 -1.86
N HIS A 277 -13.68 -14.19 -2.96
CA HIS A 277 -12.22 -14.11 -3.00
C HIS A 277 -11.67 -13.27 -4.16
N GLY A 278 -12.53 -12.62 -4.95
CA GLY A 278 -12.13 -11.64 -5.97
C GLY A 278 -11.39 -12.23 -7.17
N PHE A 279 -11.49 -13.55 -7.41
CA PHE A 279 -10.88 -14.15 -8.60
C PHE A 279 -11.64 -13.75 -9.88
N GLU A 280 -10.90 -13.58 -10.98
CA GLU A 280 -11.51 -13.34 -12.29
C GLU A 280 -12.19 -14.62 -12.81
N ALA A 281 -13.46 -14.50 -13.21
CA ALA A 281 -14.24 -15.62 -13.73
C ALA A 281 -13.57 -16.25 -14.97
N ASP A 282 -13.03 -15.44 -15.87
CA ASP A 282 -12.37 -15.89 -17.11
C ASP A 282 -11.12 -16.75 -16.81
N ALA A 283 -10.36 -16.39 -15.77
CA ALA A 283 -9.18 -17.15 -15.34
C ALA A 283 -9.59 -18.51 -14.76
N LEU A 284 -10.66 -18.56 -13.97
CA LEU A 284 -11.20 -19.80 -13.41
C LEU A 284 -11.85 -20.67 -14.48
N GLU A 285 -12.52 -20.09 -15.47
CA GLU A 285 -13.09 -20.83 -16.59
C GLU A 285 -12.02 -21.57 -17.42
N ALA A 286 -10.83 -20.99 -17.53
CA ALA A 286 -9.68 -21.61 -18.18
C ALA A 286 -9.03 -22.74 -17.35
N MET A 287 -9.32 -22.83 -16.04
CA MET A 287 -8.78 -23.86 -15.15
C MET A 287 -9.59 -25.16 -15.20
N GLY A 288 -8.90 -26.29 -15.02
CA GLY A 288 -9.55 -27.61 -14.94
C GLY A 288 -10.37 -27.78 -13.67
N ASP A 289 -11.44 -28.58 -13.72
CA ASP A 289 -12.36 -28.83 -12.58
C ASP A 289 -11.62 -29.22 -11.29
N ASP A 290 -10.62 -30.08 -11.39
CA ASP A 290 -9.84 -30.55 -10.23
C ASP A 290 -9.07 -29.42 -9.53
N GLN A 291 -8.58 -28.43 -10.31
CA GLN A 291 -7.83 -27.31 -9.76
C GLN A 291 -8.78 -26.32 -9.07
N ILE A 292 -9.96 -26.08 -9.64
CA ILE A 292 -11.00 -25.23 -9.04
C ILE A 292 -11.50 -25.86 -7.75
N ALA A 293 -11.76 -27.17 -7.73
CA ALA A 293 -12.18 -27.88 -6.53
C ALA A 293 -11.11 -27.85 -5.42
N THR A 294 -9.83 -28.02 -5.79
CA THR A 294 -8.72 -27.93 -4.83
C THR A 294 -8.61 -26.54 -4.23
N MET A 295 -8.71 -25.50 -5.06
CA MET A 295 -8.63 -24.11 -4.62
C MET A 295 -9.82 -23.73 -3.73
N HIS A 296 -11.03 -24.10 -4.13
CA HIS A 296 -12.26 -23.91 -3.37
C HIS A 296 -12.19 -24.59 -1.98
N ASN A 297 -11.74 -25.86 -1.91
CA ASN A 297 -11.65 -26.58 -0.65
C ASN A 297 -10.51 -26.08 0.25
N GLY A 298 -9.41 -25.59 -0.33
CA GLY A 298 -8.30 -25.01 0.43
C GLY A 298 -8.64 -23.65 1.06
N LEU A 299 -9.47 -22.84 0.39
CA LEU A 299 -9.87 -21.51 0.86
C LEU A 299 -11.04 -21.54 1.85
N ILE A 300 -12.00 -22.45 1.66
CA ILE A 300 -13.21 -22.50 2.49
C ILE A 300 -12.99 -23.35 3.76
N GLY A 301 -11.79 -23.90 3.95
CA GLY A 301 -11.46 -24.69 5.13
C GLY A 301 -12.20 -26.03 5.11
N GLY A 302 -11.76 -26.93 4.23
CA GLY A 302 -12.23 -28.31 4.27
C GLY A 302 -11.74 -29.01 5.52
N ASP A 303 -12.62 -29.22 6.51
CA ASP A 303 -12.54 -30.36 7.42
C ASP A 303 -12.31 -31.62 6.59
N ASP A 304 -11.12 -32.22 6.71
CA ASP A 304 -10.72 -33.45 6.04
C ASP A 304 -11.79 -34.55 6.24
N PRO A 305 -12.52 -34.96 5.20
CA PRO A 305 -13.43 -36.08 5.29
C PRO A 305 -12.67 -37.31 4.78
N ASP A 306 -11.88 -37.95 5.64
CA ASP A 306 -11.61 -39.41 5.65
C ASP A 306 -10.34 -39.74 6.46
N GLY A 307 -10.48 -40.37 7.64
CA GLY A 307 -9.29 -40.78 8.39
C GLY A 307 -9.39 -41.54 9.72
N GLU A 308 -10.46 -42.29 9.96
CA GLU A 308 -10.59 -43.37 10.98
C GLU A 308 -10.59 -43.02 12.50
N ASP A 309 -11.82 -43.01 13.03
CA ASP A 309 -12.31 -43.63 14.28
C ASP A 309 -11.29 -44.42 15.12
N GLU A 310 -11.01 -43.97 16.35
CA GLU A 310 -11.10 -44.82 17.55
C GLU A 310 -11.31 -44.00 18.84
N THR A 311 -12.51 -44.17 19.39
CA THR A 311 -12.83 -44.37 20.83
C THR A 311 -13.11 -43.19 21.77
N GLU A 312 -14.32 -43.30 22.33
CA GLU A 312 -14.74 -43.09 23.73
C GLU A 312 -15.05 -41.67 24.23
N GLN A 313 -16.36 -41.38 24.19
CA GLN A 313 -17.20 -40.89 25.29
C GLN A 313 -16.60 -39.85 26.26
N THR A 314 -17.23 -38.68 26.32
CA THR A 314 -18.02 -38.33 27.51
C THR A 314 -19.10 -37.29 27.16
N ASP A 315 -20.33 -37.61 27.55
CA ASP A 315 -21.48 -36.70 27.53
C ASP A 315 -21.24 -35.52 28.47
N THR A 316 -21.31 -34.30 27.95
CA THR A 316 -21.71 -33.13 28.74
C THR A 316 -22.72 -32.31 27.96
N GLU A 317 -23.98 -32.46 28.36
CA GLU A 317 -25.09 -31.55 28.04
C GLU A 317 -24.68 -30.12 28.42
N THR A 318 -24.67 -29.19 27.47
CA THR A 318 -24.71 -27.77 27.78
C THR A 318 -25.67 -27.04 26.85
N ASP A 319 -26.76 -26.60 27.49
CA ASP A 319 -27.81 -25.67 27.10
C ASP A 319 -27.60 -24.83 25.83
N ASP A 320 -28.60 -24.97 24.94
CA ASP A 320 -29.03 -23.98 23.96
C ASP A 320 -29.15 -22.58 24.58
N ARG A 321 -28.32 -21.64 24.09
CA ARG A 321 -28.61 -20.20 24.16
C ARG A 321 -28.29 -19.58 22.81
N GLU A 322 -29.29 -19.57 21.94
CA GLU A 322 -29.38 -18.64 20.81
C GLU A 322 -29.40 -17.21 21.37
N ASN A 323 -28.25 -16.56 21.34
CA ASN A 323 -28.11 -15.14 21.65
C ASN A 323 -28.10 -14.39 20.30
N VAL A 324 -29.26 -14.34 19.65
CA VAL A 324 -29.47 -13.50 18.48
C VAL A 324 -29.57 -12.06 18.98
N VAL A 325 -28.47 -11.32 18.86
CA VAL A 325 -28.45 -9.89 19.12
C VAL A 325 -29.07 -9.22 17.90
N GLU A 326 -30.34 -8.80 18.01
CA GLU A 326 -30.91 -7.83 17.08
C GLU A 326 -30.15 -6.51 17.26
N LEU A 327 -29.18 -6.26 16.39
CA LEU A 327 -28.51 -4.98 16.25
C LEU A 327 -29.51 -4.00 15.61
N ASP A 328 -29.94 -3.02 16.40
CA ASP A 328 -30.68 -1.85 15.93
C ASP A 328 -29.69 -0.91 15.22
N ILE A 329 -29.42 -1.21 13.95
CA ILE A 329 -28.65 -0.35 13.04
C ILE A 329 -29.61 0.78 12.64
N GLY A 330 -29.74 1.78 13.50
CA GLY A 330 -30.72 2.85 13.32
C GLY A 330 -30.58 3.54 11.96
N ASP A 331 -31.71 3.73 11.26
CA ASP A 331 -32.03 4.54 10.06
C ASP A 331 -30.88 5.09 9.18
N HIS A 332 -29.77 4.37 9.05
CA HIS A 332 -28.81 4.56 7.98
C HIS A 332 -29.35 3.78 6.79
N ASP A 333 -29.51 4.48 5.67
CA ASP A 333 -29.77 3.87 4.36
C ASP A 333 -28.94 2.59 4.25
N SER A 334 -29.61 1.49 3.93
CA SER A 334 -29.19 0.09 4.15
C SER A 334 -27.69 -0.14 4.00
N VAL A 335 -27.11 -1.05 4.80
CA VAL A 335 -25.71 -1.53 4.64
C VAL A 335 -25.36 -1.83 3.18
N ASP A 336 -26.34 -2.34 2.42
CA ASP A 336 -26.25 -2.58 0.97
C ASP A 336 -25.89 -1.32 0.15
N ASP A 337 -26.37 -0.14 0.53
CA ASP A 337 -26.08 1.15 -0.13
C ASP A 337 -24.66 1.64 0.19
N TYR A 338 -24.18 1.43 1.41
CA TYR A 338 -22.80 1.72 1.78
C TYR A 338 -21.81 0.82 1.04
N ILE A 339 -22.09 -0.49 1.00
CA ILE A 339 -21.28 -1.46 0.25
C ILE A 339 -21.31 -1.12 -1.24
N ALA A 340 -22.48 -0.81 -1.80
CA ALA A 340 -22.61 -0.40 -3.20
C ALA A 340 -21.77 0.85 -3.51
N LYS A 341 -21.79 1.85 -2.62
CA LYS A 341 -21.02 3.08 -2.79
C LYS A 341 -19.50 2.87 -2.73
N GLN A 342 -19.03 1.97 -1.86
CA GLN A 342 -17.61 1.61 -1.80
C GLN A 342 -17.18 0.80 -3.02
N ALA A 343 -18.03 -0.11 -3.49
CA ALA A 343 -17.80 -0.85 -4.72
C ALA A 343 -17.74 0.09 -5.94
N GLU A 344 -18.65 1.07 -6.03
CA GLU A 344 -18.62 2.10 -7.08
C GLU A 344 -17.33 2.93 -7.04
N ALA A 345 -16.86 3.33 -5.86
CA ALA A 345 -15.61 4.08 -5.71
C ALA A 345 -14.40 3.24 -6.15
N ALA A 346 -14.33 1.98 -5.75
CA ALA A 346 -13.24 1.07 -6.15
C ALA A 346 -13.24 0.83 -7.67
N VAL A 347 -14.41 0.64 -8.29
CA VAL A 347 -14.53 0.49 -9.74
C VAL A 347 -14.10 1.76 -10.48
N ALA A 348 -14.46 2.94 -9.96
CA ALA A 348 -14.04 4.22 -10.54
C ALA A 348 -12.51 4.38 -10.51
N SER A 349 -11.86 4.04 -9.38
CA SER A 349 -10.39 4.11 -9.27
C SER A 349 -9.69 3.12 -10.19
N ALA A 350 -10.20 1.89 -10.33
CA ALA A 350 -9.63 0.89 -11.24
C ALA A 350 -9.78 1.28 -12.72
N GLN A 351 -10.89 1.93 -13.08
CA GLN A 351 -11.11 2.49 -14.42
C GLN A 351 -10.13 3.61 -14.72
N GLU A 352 -9.91 4.54 -13.78
CA GLU A 352 -8.96 5.64 -13.92
C GLU A 352 -7.51 5.13 -14.11
N GLU A 353 -7.10 4.09 -13.38
CA GLU A 353 -5.78 3.47 -13.55
C GLU A 353 -5.63 2.78 -14.92
N THR A 354 -6.67 2.08 -15.38
CA THR A 354 -6.67 1.45 -16.71
C THR A 354 -6.58 2.49 -17.84
N GLU A 355 -7.37 3.56 -17.76
CA GLU A 355 -7.35 4.67 -18.72
C GLU A 355 -5.97 5.35 -18.74
N ARG A 356 -5.37 5.52 -17.56
CA ARG A 356 -4.02 6.06 -17.43
C ARG A 356 -2.97 5.21 -18.12
N GLU A 357 -2.98 3.90 -17.90
CA GLU A 357 -2.05 2.98 -18.58
C GLU A 357 -2.21 3.02 -20.10
N GLU A 358 -3.45 3.09 -20.61
CA GLU A 358 -3.71 3.19 -22.05
C GLU A 358 -3.19 4.51 -22.64
N LEU A 359 -3.34 5.63 -21.93
CA LEU A 359 -2.82 6.93 -22.33
C LEU A 359 -1.28 6.94 -22.34
N ILE A 360 -0.64 6.38 -21.30
CA ILE A 360 0.83 6.27 -21.22
C ILE A 360 1.36 5.41 -22.38
N ALA A 361 0.75 4.25 -22.63
CA ALA A 361 1.12 3.38 -23.74
C ALA A 361 0.95 4.09 -25.10
N THR A 362 -0.15 4.83 -25.27
CA THR A 362 -0.40 5.61 -26.49
C THR A 362 0.65 6.69 -26.71
N ILE A 363 1.03 7.44 -25.66
CA ILE A 363 2.04 8.50 -25.74
C ILE A 363 3.44 7.92 -25.97
N SER A 364 3.81 6.88 -25.23
CA SER A 364 5.12 6.21 -25.35
C SER A 364 5.30 5.56 -26.73
N SER A 365 4.23 5.03 -27.34
CA SER A 365 4.31 4.48 -28.71
C SER A 365 4.58 5.54 -29.80
N LYS A 366 4.25 6.82 -29.53
CA LYS A 366 4.34 7.93 -30.50
C LYS A 366 5.46 8.92 -30.19
N THR A 367 6.09 8.81 -29.02
CA THR A 367 7.12 9.73 -28.53
C THR A 367 8.24 8.95 -27.86
N ASP A 368 9.47 9.45 -27.90
CA ASP A 368 10.61 8.80 -27.22
C ASP A 368 10.61 9.08 -25.69
N LYS A 369 9.43 9.22 -25.07
CA LYS A 369 9.32 9.45 -23.63
C LYS A 369 9.25 8.14 -22.87
N ASP A 370 10.01 8.07 -21.79
CA ASP A 370 10.01 6.95 -20.86
C ASP A 370 8.66 6.85 -20.12
N THR A 371 8.18 5.62 -19.95
CA THR A 371 6.90 5.32 -19.29
C THR A 371 6.88 5.76 -17.83
N GLU A 372 8.02 5.68 -17.15
CA GLU A 372 8.20 6.12 -15.76
C GLU A 372 7.95 7.63 -15.62
N ALA A 373 8.53 8.45 -16.50
CA ALA A 373 8.29 9.90 -16.49
C ALA A 373 6.84 10.29 -16.88
N LEU A 374 6.13 9.43 -17.60
CA LEU A 374 4.70 9.61 -17.92
C LEU A 374 3.80 9.15 -16.76
N SER A 375 4.27 8.21 -15.93
CA SER A 375 3.57 7.72 -14.74
C SER A 375 3.54 8.70 -13.57
N GLU A 376 4.11 9.89 -13.73
CA GLU A 376 3.99 11.00 -12.78
C GLU A 376 3.02 12.09 -13.27
N TRP A 377 2.53 12.00 -14.51
CA TRP A 377 1.67 13.04 -15.07
C TRP A 377 0.21 12.88 -14.59
N PRO A 378 -0.50 13.99 -14.32
CA PRO A 378 -1.94 13.96 -14.05
C PRO A 378 -2.72 13.51 -15.30
N ILE A 379 -3.86 12.84 -15.10
CA ILE A 379 -4.63 12.22 -16.19
C ILE A 379 -5.04 13.25 -17.26
N ASP A 380 -5.50 14.44 -16.87
CA ASP A 380 -5.85 15.54 -17.79
C ASP A 380 -4.70 15.92 -18.73
N ALA A 381 -3.45 15.91 -18.23
CA ALA A 381 -2.28 16.23 -19.05
C ALA A 381 -1.91 15.10 -20.01
N LEU A 382 -2.17 13.84 -19.63
CA LEU A 382 -2.02 12.68 -20.50
C LEU A 382 -3.08 12.70 -21.62
N GLU A 383 -4.33 13.03 -21.31
CA GLU A 383 -5.42 13.18 -22.28
C GLU A 383 -5.12 14.28 -23.32
N ASP A 384 -4.76 15.48 -22.85
CA ASP A 384 -4.38 16.59 -23.72
C ASP A 384 -3.22 16.19 -24.65
N LYS A 385 -2.22 15.49 -24.11
CA LYS A 385 -1.06 15.06 -24.89
C LYS A 385 -1.42 13.98 -25.91
N ALA A 386 -2.25 13.01 -25.54
CA ALA A 386 -2.73 11.98 -26.45
C ALA A 386 -3.58 12.58 -27.58
N SER A 387 -4.41 13.58 -27.26
CA SER A 387 -5.22 14.34 -28.21
C SER A 387 -4.37 15.13 -29.21
N ASP A 388 -3.33 15.83 -28.74
CA ASP A 388 -2.36 16.54 -29.58
C ASP A 388 -1.66 15.59 -30.58
N LEU A 389 -1.23 14.42 -30.09
CA LEU A 389 -0.57 13.41 -30.91
C LEU A 389 -1.53 12.77 -31.93
N SER A 390 -2.80 12.62 -31.60
CA SER A 390 -3.83 12.12 -32.52
C SER A 390 -4.14 13.13 -33.64
N SER A 391 -4.14 14.43 -33.30
CA SER A 391 -4.39 15.53 -34.23
C SER A 391 -3.21 15.76 -35.17
N ALA A 392 -1.98 15.61 -34.69
CA ALA A 392 -0.76 15.75 -35.51
C ALA A 392 -0.63 14.66 -36.59
N ALA A 393 -1.24 13.48 -36.39
CA ALA A 393 -1.24 12.41 -37.38
C ALA A 393 -2.18 12.68 -38.57
N GLN A 394 -3.12 13.63 -38.45
CA GLN A 394 -3.96 14.08 -39.57
C GLN A 394 -3.24 15.18 -40.36
N LEU A 395 -2.26 14.78 -41.17
CA LEU A 395 -1.61 15.65 -42.15
C LEU A 395 -2.66 16.45 -42.95
N PRO A 396 -2.69 17.79 -42.88
CA PRO A 396 -3.56 18.62 -43.70
C PRO A 396 -2.98 18.66 -45.12
N GLY A 397 -3.28 17.65 -45.96
CA GLY A 397 -2.61 17.60 -47.27
C GLY A 397 -2.95 16.44 -48.19
N SER A 398 -4.24 16.19 -48.50
CA SER A 398 -4.60 15.31 -49.62
C SER A 398 -5.80 15.81 -50.46
N THR A 399 -6.08 17.12 -50.47
CA THR A 399 -7.01 17.71 -51.45
C THR A 399 -6.41 18.98 -52.02
N GLY A 400 -5.86 18.89 -53.24
CA GLY A 400 -5.49 20.10 -54.00
C GLY A 400 -4.24 19.99 -54.86
N ARG A 401 -4.13 18.96 -55.69
CA ARG A 401 -3.12 18.87 -56.75
C ARG A 401 -3.49 19.85 -57.88
N HIS A 402 -3.25 21.15 -57.71
CA HIS A 402 -3.28 22.11 -58.82
C HIS A 402 -1.89 22.22 -59.45
N THR A 403 -1.80 21.67 -60.65
CA THR A 403 -0.68 21.83 -61.59
C THR A 403 -0.47 23.31 -61.90
N SER A 404 0.65 23.87 -61.47
CA SER A 404 1.18 25.11 -62.04
C SER A 404 2.57 24.84 -62.61
N THR A 405 2.58 24.63 -63.92
CA THR A 405 3.73 24.72 -64.82
C THR A 405 4.41 26.07 -64.66
N VAL A 406 5.69 26.06 -64.25
CA VAL A 406 6.63 27.16 -64.53
C VAL A 406 7.65 26.63 -65.53
N VAL A 407 7.52 27.12 -66.76
CA VAL A 407 8.49 26.98 -67.86
C VAL A 407 9.30 28.27 -67.91
N ALA A 408 10.62 28.16 -67.85
CA ALA A 408 11.64 28.97 -68.53
C ALA A 408 12.99 28.79 -67.82
N SER A 409 14.17 28.78 -68.43
CA SER A 409 14.67 28.46 -69.77
C SER A 409 16.16 28.79 -69.75
N HIS A 410 16.99 27.89 -70.26
CA HIS A 410 18.20 28.17 -71.05
C HIS A 410 19.54 28.60 -70.39
N SER A 411 20.61 28.11 -71.04
CA SER A 411 22.06 28.37 -70.90
C SER A 411 22.74 27.58 -69.78
N GLY A 412 23.56 26.55 -70.02
CA GLY A 412 24.58 26.39 -71.07
C GLY A 412 25.94 26.68 -70.45
N GLY A 413 26.78 25.66 -70.27
CA GLY A 413 28.15 25.79 -69.75
C GLY A 413 28.71 24.47 -69.23
N ASP A 414 29.29 23.68 -70.14
CA ASP A 414 30.35 22.71 -69.83
C ASP A 414 31.50 23.44 -69.13
N GLU A 415 32.05 22.95 -68.01
CA GLU A 415 33.50 22.99 -67.71
C GLU A 415 33.89 21.87 -66.73
N ASP A 416 34.83 21.05 -67.19
CA ASP A 416 35.70 20.15 -66.44
C ASP A 416 36.33 20.80 -65.20
N ALA A 417 36.46 20.06 -64.10
CA ALA A 417 37.64 20.14 -63.23
C ALA A 417 37.73 18.92 -62.29
N SER A 418 38.60 18.00 -62.69
CA SER A 418 39.30 17.10 -61.78
C SER A 418 40.27 17.89 -60.88
N ALA A 419 40.73 17.24 -59.81
CA ALA A 419 41.88 17.60 -58.95
C ALA A 419 41.58 18.46 -57.72
N TYR A 420 41.72 17.83 -56.55
CA TYR A 420 42.57 18.18 -55.38
C TYR A 420 42.11 17.22 -54.27
N GLY A 421 42.92 16.35 -53.66
CA GLY A 421 44.35 16.47 -53.40
C GLY A 421 44.57 16.32 -51.88
N THR A 422 44.86 15.08 -51.49
CA THR A 422 45.57 14.59 -50.28
C THR A 422 46.08 15.60 -49.24
N GLY A 423 45.78 15.29 -47.96
CA GLY A 423 46.80 15.18 -46.90
C GLY A 423 46.95 16.35 -45.93
N VAL A 424 46.76 16.07 -44.63
CA VAL A 424 47.55 16.65 -43.53
C VAL A 424 47.70 15.58 -42.44
N GLU A 425 48.92 15.06 -42.31
CA GLU A 425 49.47 14.50 -41.07
C GLU A 425 50.13 15.64 -40.27
N GLY A 426 50.16 15.49 -38.94
CA GLY A 426 50.94 16.30 -37.99
C GLY A 426 50.19 16.40 -36.66
N ASN A 427 50.73 16.02 -35.50
CA ASN A 427 52.11 15.74 -35.11
C ASN A 427 52.10 14.87 -33.84
#